data_AF-A0A836VYE5-F1
#
_entry.id   AF-A0A836VYE5-F1
#
_cell.length_a   1.000
_cell.length_b   1.000
_cell.length_c   1.000
_cell.angle_alpha   90.00
_cell.angle_beta   90.00
_cell.angle_gamma   90.00
#
_symmetry.space_group_name_H-M   'P 1'
#
loop_
_entity.id
_entity.type
_entity.pdbx_description
1 polymer ?
#
loop_
_entity_poly.entity_id
_entity_poly.type
_entity_poly.pdbx_seq_one_letter_code
_entity_poly.pdbx_strand_id
1 'polypeptide(L)'
;MVAELDPDRPEVVVCLTGAGELSAPLRYPHPFLTAPPSYLVIPMNEGISYPVEDETIRPRRLIAYGGHGICMAFFGATDGQAGYEAIIETPDDASIRIVRVDGRLCVAPEWDPQKGQFGYRRRIRYVFFEQGGHVAFCKRYRQSVRDEGRLVSLLHKRERNPNVDLLIGAVNVWCWERDALGIVRELRQAGIERILWSHRQPPEVIRAMNDMGILTSRYDIYQDVMNPANFPKLRGVHPDWTTSAWPDDLMIGPDGDWVRGWRVRGKDGRWYPCGVLCDRRAVDYARKRIPEELKTRPYRCRFIDTTTATSWRECYHPKHPMTRSDSRHWKMRLLRFVSDEMNLITGSETGHDAAVPYVHYFEGMLSLGPYRVPDAGRRIAEIWDTVPERVA
;
A
#
# COMPACT_ATOMS: atom_id res chain seq x y z
N MET A 1 9.52 29.53 6.57
CA MET A 1 8.91 29.02 5.32
C MET A 1 9.58 29.76 4.18
N VAL A 2 9.89 29.07 3.10
CA VAL A 2 10.39 29.67 1.85
C VAL A 2 9.48 29.21 0.72
N ALA A 3 8.99 30.14 -0.10
CA ALA A 3 8.24 29.86 -1.31
C ALA A 3 9.04 30.36 -2.51
N GLU A 4 9.29 29.48 -3.48
CA GLU A 4 10.13 29.74 -4.65
C GLU A 4 9.28 29.50 -5.90
N LEU A 5 9.19 30.51 -6.77
CA LEU A 5 8.61 30.37 -8.10
C LEU A 5 9.63 29.69 -9.01
N ASP A 6 9.17 28.72 -9.81
CA ASP A 6 9.98 28.20 -10.90
C ASP A 6 10.10 29.28 -12.00
N PRO A 7 11.32 29.57 -12.51
CA PRO A 7 11.52 30.64 -13.48
C PRO A 7 10.91 30.33 -14.85
N ASP A 8 10.74 29.04 -15.18
CA ASP A 8 10.40 28.58 -16.53
C ASP A 8 9.05 27.86 -16.59
N ARG A 9 8.44 27.55 -15.43
CA ARG A 9 7.22 26.75 -15.33
C ARG A 9 6.20 27.42 -14.42
N PRO A 10 4.89 27.17 -14.61
CA PRO A 10 3.84 27.62 -13.70
C PRO A 10 3.83 26.78 -12.42
N GLU A 11 4.94 26.80 -11.68
CA GLU A 11 5.19 25.98 -10.51
C GLU A 11 5.67 26.82 -9.33
N VAL A 12 5.23 26.45 -8.13
CA VAL A 12 5.67 27.06 -6.87
C VAL A 12 6.05 25.97 -5.91
N VAL A 13 7.26 26.07 -5.36
CA VAL A 13 7.73 25.17 -4.32
C VAL A 13 7.60 25.86 -2.98
N VAL A 14 6.98 25.18 -2.01
CA VAL A 14 6.96 25.62 -0.62
C VAL A 14 7.80 24.67 0.23
N CYS A 15 8.78 25.24 0.93
CA CYS A 15 9.64 24.56 1.88
C CYS A 15 9.36 25.02 3.32
N LEU A 16 9.18 24.05 4.21
CA LEU A 16 9.06 24.28 5.65
C LEU A 16 10.29 23.68 6.35
N THR A 17 10.97 24.53 7.10
CA THR A 17 12.09 24.17 7.97
C THR A 17 11.73 24.59 9.38
N GLY A 18 12.03 23.71 10.34
CA GLY A 18 11.84 23.93 11.76
C GLY A 18 12.83 23.09 12.54
N ALA A 19 13.05 23.45 13.80
CA ALA A 19 13.90 22.71 14.71
C ALA A 19 13.14 22.47 16.02
N GLY A 20 13.45 21.36 16.69
CA GLY A 20 12.85 20.98 17.96
C GLY A 20 11.52 20.24 17.84
N GLU A 21 10.82 20.23 18.97
CA GLU A 21 9.61 19.44 19.17
C GLU A 21 8.46 19.90 18.27
N LEU A 22 7.70 18.93 17.76
CA LEU A 22 6.43 19.15 17.08
C LEU A 22 5.39 18.25 17.74
N SER A 23 4.63 18.81 18.69
CA SER A 23 3.68 18.05 19.51
C SER A 23 2.38 17.70 18.80
N ALA A 24 2.09 18.35 17.67
CA ALA A 24 0.90 18.10 16.85
C ALA A 24 1.19 18.33 15.36
N PRO A 25 0.39 17.74 14.45
CA PRO A 25 0.61 17.93 13.02
C PRO A 25 0.51 19.40 12.59
N LEU A 26 1.47 19.84 11.77
CA LEU A 26 1.52 21.18 11.22
C LEU A 26 0.62 21.31 9.98
N ARG A 27 -0.37 22.20 10.05
CA ARG A 27 -1.34 22.44 8.98
C ARG A 27 -0.94 23.63 8.12
N TYR A 28 -0.06 23.41 7.18
CA TYR A 28 0.44 24.46 6.30
C TYR A 28 1.02 23.90 5.00
N PRO A 29 0.86 24.53 3.82
CA PRO A 29 0.02 25.71 3.55
C PRO A 29 -1.48 25.45 3.75
N HIS A 30 -2.26 26.53 3.78
CA HIS A 30 -3.72 26.48 3.79
C HIS A 30 -4.27 26.03 2.42
N PRO A 31 -5.51 25.49 2.36
CA PRO A 31 -6.09 25.07 1.09
C PRO A 31 -6.30 26.26 0.15
N PHE A 32 -6.22 26.00 -1.16
CA PHE A 32 -6.82 26.91 -2.14
C PHE A 32 -8.34 26.76 -2.10
N LEU A 33 -9.04 27.90 -2.18
CA LEU A 33 -10.48 27.92 -2.24
C LEU A 33 -10.96 27.35 -3.57
N THR A 34 -11.98 26.52 -3.51
CA THR A 34 -12.61 25.91 -4.68
C THR A 34 -13.96 26.58 -4.99
N ALA A 35 -14.43 26.41 -6.23
CA ALA A 35 -15.73 26.86 -6.68
C ALA A 35 -16.30 25.89 -7.73
N PRO A 36 -17.63 25.72 -7.83
CA PRO A 36 -18.22 25.00 -8.96
C PRO A 36 -17.76 25.58 -10.32
N PRO A 37 -17.57 24.76 -11.36
CA PRO A 37 -17.87 23.33 -11.41
C PRO A 37 -16.67 22.43 -11.01
N SER A 38 -15.73 22.91 -10.19
CA SER A 38 -14.54 22.12 -9.86
C SER A 38 -14.83 20.85 -9.05
N TYR A 39 -13.90 19.91 -9.15
CA TYR A 39 -13.85 18.71 -8.35
C TYR A 39 -12.43 18.47 -7.83
N LEU A 40 -12.32 17.87 -6.64
CA LEU A 40 -11.05 17.44 -6.08
C LEU A 40 -10.54 16.20 -6.83
N VAL A 41 -9.22 16.08 -6.99
CA VAL A 41 -8.54 14.89 -7.53
C VAL A 41 -7.72 14.26 -6.40
N ILE A 42 -8.17 13.10 -5.91
CA ILE A 42 -7.59 12.45 -4.74
C ILE A 42 -7.12 11.05 -5.11
N PRO A 43 -5.81 10.74 -5.08
CA PRO A 43 -5.29 9.42 -5.42
C PRO A 43 -5.43 8.43 -4.24
N MET A 44 -6.64 8.34 -3.67
CA MET A 44 -6.99 7.33 -2.67
C MET A 44 -7.30 6.01 -3.38
N ASN A 45 -6.52 4.97 -3.08
CA ASN A 45 -6.53 3.72 -3.85
C ASN A 45 -6.30 4.01 -5.35
N GLU A 46 -7.13 3.50 -6.27
CA GLU A 46 -7.01 3.79 -7.71
C GLU A 46 -7.16 5.28 -8.05
N GLY A 47 -7.94 6.02 -7.24
CA GLY A 47 -8.21 7.43 -7.43
C GLY A 47 -9.71 7.74 -7.42
N ILE A 48 -10.07 8.87 -6.82
CA ILE A 48 -11.46 9.33 -6.68
C ILE A 48 -11.50 10.83 -6.93
N SER A 49 -12.55 11.26 -7.65
CA SER A 49 -12.89 12.67 -7.81
C SER A 49 -14.12 13.03 -7.00
N TYR A 50 -14.11 14.21 -6.38
CA TYR A 50 -15.21 14.70 -5.56
C TYR A 50 -15.68 16.08 -6.05
N PRO A 51 -16.90 16.22 -6.59
CA PRO A 51 -17.48 17.54 -6.87
C PRO A 51 -17.42 18.42 -5.61
N VAL A 52 -16.98 19.67 -5.74
CA VAL A 52 -16.71 20.48 -4.54
C VAL A 52 -17.97 20.88 -3.78
N GLU A 53 -19.13 20.80 -4.44
CA GLU A 53 -20.45 21.04 -3.86
C GLU A 53 -21.12 19.78 -3.28
N ASP A 54 -20.56 18.58 -3.45
CA ASP A 54 -21.18 17.35 -2.95
C ASP A 54 -21.21 17.34 -1.41
N GLU A 55 -22.39 17.57 -0.84
CA GLU A 55 -22.63 17.66 0.62
C GLU A 55 -22.47 16.32 1.35
N THR A 56 -22.58 15.19 0.63
CA THR A 56 -22.51 13.84 1.22
C THR A 56 -21.07 13.50 1.66
N ILE A 57 -20.07 14.13 1.04
CA ILE A 57 -18.67 13.89 1.36
C ILE A 57 -18.29 14.60 2.67
N ARG A 58 -18.04 13.80 3.69
CA ARG A 58 -17.55 14.30 4.98
C ARG A 58 -16.06 14.64 4.94
N PRO A 59 -15.63 15.75 5.58
CA PRO A 59 -14.23 16.05 5.82
C PRO A 59 -13.47 14.86 6.37
N ARG A 60 -12.24 14.65 5.90
CA ARG A 60 -11.42 13.51 6.30
C ARG A 60 -9.95 13.79 6.11
N ARG A 61 -9.15 12.97 6.79
CA ARG A 61 -7.69 12.98 6.72
C ARG A 61 -7.22 11.69 6.08
N LEU A 62 -6.29 11.78 5.13
CA LEU A 62 -5.70 10.63 4.44
C LEU A 62 -4.18 10.73 4.54
N ILE A 63 -3.53 9.67 5.03
CA ILE A 63 -2.07 9.63 5.16
C ILE A 63 -1.39 9.52 3.80
N ALA A 64 -0.20 10.08 3.64
CA ALA A 64 0.64 9.89 2.44
C ALA A 64 1.63 8.71 2.58
N TYR A 65 1.65 8.08 3.76
CA TYR A 65 2.57 7.01 4.12
C TYR A 65 1.85 5.66 4.26
N GLY A 66 1.00 5.27 3.31
CA GLY A 66 0.37 3.94 3.29
C GLY A 66 -0.67 3.76 2.17
N GLY A 67 -0.94 2.51 1.78
CA GLY A 67 -1.84 2.20 0.65
C GLY A 67 -3.34 2.39 0.91
N HIS A 68 -3.75 2.60 2.16
CA HIS A 68 -5.13 3.01 2.49
C HIS A 68 -5.30 4.51 2.72
N GLY A 69 -4.26 5.30 2.49
CA GLY A 69 -4.33 6.76 2.40
C GLY A 69 -4.34 7.21 0.95
N ILE A 70 -3.49 8.18 0.61
CA ILE A 70 -3.18 8.49 -0.79
C ILE A 70 -2.07 7.55 -1.29
N CYS A 71 -2.32 6.83 -2.39
CA CYS A 71 -1.41 5.85 -2.98
C CYS A 71 -0.34 6.48 -3.89
N MET A 72 -0.53 7.75 -4.22
CA MET A 72 0.44 8.61 -4.89
C MET A 72 0.52 9.91 -4.10
N ALA A 73 1.72 10.46 -3.95
CA ALA A 73 2.00 11.63 -3.13
C ALA A 73 1.60 12.95 -3.83
N PHE A 74 0.37 13.05 -4.33
CA PHE A 74 -0.21 14.28 -4.85
C PHE A 74 -1.69 14.42 -4.50
N PHE A 75 -2.23 15.61 -4.72
CA PHE A 75 -3.67 15.90 -4.73
C PHE A 75 -3.92 17.14 -5.61
N GLY A 76 -5.16 17.47 -5.90
CA GLY A 76 -5.46 18.70 -6.64
C GLY A 76 -6.93 19.03 -6.73
N ALA A 77 -7.25 20.08 -7.48
CA ALA A 77 -8.61 20.41 -7.88
C ALA A 77 -8.62 21.00 -9.30
N THR A 78 -9.66 20.70 -10.07
CA THR A 78 -9.83 21.17 -11.45
C THR A 78 -11.30 21.32 -11.81
N ASP A 79 -11.62 22.22 -12.73
CA ASP A 79 -12.94 22.35 -13.38
C ASP A 79 -13.12 21.43 -14.60
N GLY A 80 -12.16 20.53 -14.84
CA GLY A 80 -12.10 19.68 -16.03
C GLY A 80 -11.20 20.23 -17.13
N GLN A 81 -10.82 21.51 -17.07
CA GLN A 81 -9.84 22.15 -17.95
C GLN A 81 -8.65 22.65 -17.13
N ALA A 82 -8.85 23.72 -16.36
CA ALA A 82 -7.83 24.37 -15.56
C ALA A 82 -7.82 23.83 -14.12
N GLY A 83 -6.72 24.04 -13.40
CA GLY A 83 -6.64 23.65 -12.01
C GLY A 83 -5.23 23.66 -11.46
N TYR A 84 -5.07 23.03 -10.29
CA TYR A 84 -3.77 22.86 -9.67
C TYR A 84 -3.56 21.43 -9.18
N GLU A 85 -2.31 21.00 -9.24
CA GLU A 85 -1.80 19.80 -8.58
C GLU A 85 -0.83 20.23 -7.47
N ALA A 86 -0.85 19.54 -6.35
CA ALA A 86 0.11 19.68 -5.27
C ALA A 86 0.85 18.34 -5.07
N ILE A 87 2.12 18.29 -5.48
CA ILE A 87 3.02 17.14 -5.33
C ILE A 87 3.75 17.24 -4.00
N ILE A 88 3.54 16.28 -3.11
CA ILE A 88 4.21 16.17 -1.81
C ILE A 88 5.57 15.51 -2.03
N GLU A 89 6.61 16.32 -2.19
CA GLU A 89 7.97 15.82 -2.46
C GLU A 89 8.63 15.12 -1.26
N THR A 90 8.08 15.31 -0.05
CA THR A 90 8.58 14.64 1.17
C THR A 90 7.46 13.97 1.99
N PRO A 91 6.89 12.86 1.50
CA PRO A 91 5.60 12.34 1.98
C PRO A 91 5.65 11.50 3.27
N ASP A 92 6.83 11.17 3.78
CA ASP A 92 7.00 10.12 4.80
C ASP A 92 6.33 10.43 6.15
N ASP A 93 6.22 11.71 6.52
CA ASP A 93 5.34 12.16 7.61
C ASP A 93 4.36 13.24 7.10
N ALA A 94 3.66 12.94 6.00
CA ALA A 94 2.65 13.83 5.43
C ALA A 94 1.27 13.18 5.38
N SER A 95 0.24 14.00 5.38
CA SER A 95 -1.15 13.64 5.14
C SER A 95 -1.82 14.75 4.32
N ILE A 96 -2.98 14.44 3.76
CA ILE A 96 -3.88 15.45 3.21
C ILE A 96 -5.14 15.53 4.06
N ARG A 97 -5.75 16.72 4.09
CA ARG A 97 -7.04 16.95 4.71
C ARG A 97 -8.01 17.45 3.65
N ILE A 98 -9.09 16.71 3.47
CA ILE A 98 -10.29 17.18 2.77
C ILE A 98 -11.12 17.91 3.83
N VAL A 99 -11.39 19.19 3.61
CA VAL A 99 -12.09 20.09 4.53
C VAL A 99 -13.23 20.81 3.82
N ARG A 100 -14.14 21.43 4.58
CA ARG A 100 -15.11 22.38 4.02
C ARG A 100 -14.73 23.80 4.38
N VAL A 101 -14.71 24.67 3.37
CA VAL A 101 -14.60 26.12 3.52
C VAL A 101 -15.78 26.71 2.78
N ASP A 102 -16.61 27.50 3.47
CA ASP A 102 -17.84 28.10 2.93
C ASP A 102 -18.74 27.10 2.18
N GLY A 103 -18.95 25.94 2.79
CA GLY A 103 -19.77 24.85 2.25
C GLY A 103 -19.08 23.98 1.18
N ARG A 104 -17.92 24.38 0.65
CA ARG A 104 -17.24 23.69 -0.46
C ARG A 104 -16.06 22.84 -0.03
N LEU A 105 -15.88 21.70 -0.68
CA LEU A 105 -14.72 20.82 -0.45
C LEU A 105 -13.43 21.49 -0.92
N CYS A 106 -12.45 21.54 -0.04
CA CYS A 106 -11.08 21.95 -0.33
C CYS A 106 -10.11 20.89 0.19
N VAL A 107 -8.87 20.91 -0.29
CA VAL A 107 -7.81 19.98 0.12
C VAL A 107 -6.52 20.71 0.45
N ALA A 108 -5.84 20.27 1.51
CA ALA A 108 -4.59 20.87 1.98
C ALA A 108 -3.64 19.81 2.58
N PRO A 109 -2.32 20.05 2.59
CA PRO A 109 -1.39 19.17 3.27
C PRO A 109 -1.46 19.35 4.79
N GLU A 110 -1.00 18.33 5.50
CA GLU A 110 -0.72 18.34 6.94
C GLU A 110 0.56 17.53 7.18
N TRP A 111 1.44 18.01 8.05
CA TRP A 111 2.75 17.40 8.30
C TRP A 111 2.81 16.84 9.71
N ASP A 112 2.97 15.52 9.80
CA ASP A 112 3.11 14.81 11.05
C ASP A 112 4.52 14.99 11.64
N PRO A 113 4.66 14.96 12.97
CA PRO A 113 5.97 14.92 13.59
C PRO A 113 6.71 13.62 13.26
N GLN A 114 8.02 13.74 13.06
CA GLN A 114 8.92 12.60 13.02
C GLN A 114 9.47 12.36 14.42
N LYS A 115 9.03 11.29 15.05
CA LYS A 115 9.39 10.90 16.41
C LYS A 115 9.22 12.03 17.44
N GLY A 116 8.13 12.77 17.34
CA GLY A 116 7.83 13.94 18.19
C GLY A 116 8.61 15.21 17.83
N GLN A 117 9.41 15.20 16.77
CA GLN A 117 10.22 16.33 16.33
C GLN A 117 9.73 16.87 14.98
N PHE A 118 10.10 18.11 14.66
CA PHE A 118 9.92 18.63 13.30
C PHE A 118 10.61 17.75 12.26
N GLY A 119 11.76 17.15 12.61
CA GLY A 119 12.45 16.18 11.77
C GLY A 119 13.10 16.82 10.55
N TYR A 120 12.78 16.32 9.36
CA TYR A 120 13.36 16.77 8.10
C TYR A 120 12.59 17.96 7.49
N ARG A 121 13.23 18.66 6.53
CA ARG A 121 12.61 19.75 5.75
C ARG A 121 11.41 19.26 4.95
N ARG A 122 10.23 19.82 5.17
CA ARG A 122 9.00 19.45 4.44
C ARG A 122 8.91 20.23 3.14
N ARG A 123 8.59 19.57 2.04
CA ARG A 123 8.56 20.19 0.70
C ARG A 123 7.32 19.73 -0.08
N ILE A 124 6.62 20.70 -0.66
CA ILE A 124 5.47 20.51 -1.54
C ILE A 124 5.62 21.43 -2.74
N ARG A 125 5.23 20.94 -3.91
CA ARG A 125 5.25 21.67 -5.17
C ARG A 125 3.83 21.81 -5.69
N TYR A 126 3.41 23.04 -5.94
CA TYR A 126 2.19 23.35 -6.66
C TYR A 126 2.50 23.51 -8.13
N VAL A 127 1.69 22.90 -9.00
CA VAL A 127 1.75 23.01 -10.45
C VAL A 127 0.40 23.52 -10.92
N PHE A 128 0.37 24.59 -11.70
CA PHE A 128 -0.84 25.20 -12.22
C PHE A 128 -1.03 24.86 -13.70
N PHE A 129 -2.27 24.57 -14.07
CA PHE A 129 -2.64 24.13 -15.41
C PHE A 129 -3.77 25.01 -15.94
N GLU A 130 -3.65 25.45 -17.19
CA GLU A 130 -4.72 26.14 -17.91
C GLU A 130 -5.68 25.16 -18.61
N GLN A 131 -5.22 23.92 -18.88
CA GLN A 131 -5.99 22.91 -19.60
C GLN A 131 -5.55 21.47 -19.25
N GLY A 132 -6.37 20.49 -19.65
CA GLY A 132 -6.06 19.06 -19.57
C GLY A 132 -6.56 18.35 -18.31
N GLY A 133 -7.10 19.09 -17.34
CA GLY A 133 -7.78 18.57 -16.15
C GLY A 133 -6.95 17.54 -15.37
N HIS A 134 -7.64 16.56 -14.77
CA HIS A 134 -7.00 15.55 -13.91
C HIS A 134 -5.97 14.67 -14.65
N VAL A 135 -6.11 14.49 -15.98
CA VAL A 135 -5.15 13.73 -16.78
C VAL A 135 -3.80 14.45 -16.83
N ALA A 136 -3.80 15.78 -16.95
CA ALA A 136 -2.58 16.58 -16.92
C ALA A 136 -1.82 16.41 -15.59
N PHE A 137 -2.54 16.34 -14.46
CA PHE A 137 -1.96 16.09 -13.14
C PHE A 137 -1.26 14.73 -13.14
N CYS A 138 -1.96 13.66 -13.53
CA CYS A 138 -1.39 12.32 -13.61
C CYS A 138 -0.13 12.24 -14.50
N LYS A 139 -0.09 12.98 -15.62
CA LYS A 139 1.10 13.04 -16.49
C LYS A 139 2.25 13.80 -15.85
N ARG A 140 1.98 14.92 -15.17
CA ARG A 140 3.00 15.71 -14.46
C ARG A 140 3.60 14.96 -13.27
N TYR A 141 2.76 14.28 -12.47
CA TYR A 141 3.23 13.41 -11.40
C TYR A 141 4.05 12.25 -11.95
N ARG A 142 3.59 11.58 -13.01
CA ARG A 142 4.35 10.52 -13.69
C ARG A 142 5.72 11.00 -14.15
N GLN A 143 5.82 12.23 -14.66
CA GLN A 143 7.10 12.83 -15.03
C GLN A 143 7.99 13.05 -13.80
N SER A 144 7.46 13.56 -12.69
CA SER A 144 8.21 13.70 -11.42
C SER A 144 8.78 12.36 -10.95
N VAL A 145 7.95 11.31 -10.90
CA VAL A 145 8.36 9.96 -10.50
C VAL A 145 9.41 9.37 -11.45
N ARG A 146 9.34 9.70 -12.74
CA ARG A 146 10.34 9.31 -13.74
C ARG A 146 11.67 10.02 -13.50
N ASP A 147 11.65 11.33 -13.26
CA ASP A 147 12.85 12.14 -13.00
C ASP A 147 13.57 11.69 -11.72
N GLU A 148 12.82 11.19 -10.73
CA GLU A 148 13.34 10.55 -9.52
C GLU A 148 13.87 9.12 -9.73
N GLY A 149 13.75 8.55 -10.95
CA GLY A 149 14.18 7.19 -11.27
C GLY A 149 13.29 6.08 -10.70
N ARG A 150 12.08 6.40 -10.22
CA ARG A 150 11.16 5.42 -9.59
C ARG A 150 10.18 4.79 -10.58
N LEU A 151 10.12 5.28 -11.83
CA LEU A 151 9.24 4.71 -12.85
C LEU A 151 9.87 3.47 -13.52
N VAL A 152 9.64 2.28 -12.95
CA VAL A 152 10.08 0.99 -13.54
C VAL A 152 8.90 0.27 -14.20
N SER A 153 8.95 0.15 -15.53
CA SER A 153 7.91 -0.51 -16.32
C SER A 153 7.93 -2.04 -16.17
N LEU A 154 6.81 -2.69 -16.52
CA LEU A 154 6.76 -4.15 -16.66
C LEU A 154 7.72 -4.66 -17.76
N LEU A 155 7.98 -3.87 -18.80
CA LEU A 155 8.93 -4.22 -19.85
C LEU A 155 10.36 -4.34 -19.28
N HIS A 156 10.83 -3.37 -18.50
CA HIS A 156 12.13 -3.45 -17.83
C HIS A 156 12.19 -4.60 -16.82
N LYS A 157 11.09 -4.89 -16.11
CA LYS A 157 11.04 -6.04 -15.18
C LYS A 157 11.11 -7.36 -15.92
N ARG A 158 10.48 -7.46 -17.10
CA ARG A 158 10.51 -8.65 -17.96
C ARG A 158 11.93 -8.98 -18.44
N GLU A 159 12.77 -7.98 -18.70
CA GLU A 159 14.18 -8.20 -19.04
C GLU A 159 14.95 -8.96 -17.94
N ARG A 160 14.54 -8.78 -16.68
CA ARG A 160 15.14 -9.43 -15.52
C ARG A 160 14.48 -10.76 -15.18
N ASN A 161 13.16 -10.83 -15.29
CA ASN A 161 12.37 -12.03 -15.02
C ASN A 161 11.33 -12.27 -16.14
N PRO A 162 11.58 -13.19 -17.08
CA PRO A 162 10.66 -13.45 -18.18
C PRO A 162 9.33 -14.07 -17.73
N ASN A 163 9.22 -14.56 -16.48
CA ASN A 163 7.94 -15.03 -15.94
C ASN A 163 6.89 -13.89 -15.84
N VAL A 164 7.26 -12.63 -16.06
CA VAL A 164 6.32 -11.52 -16.23
C VAL A 164 5.31 -11.81 -17.35
N ASP A 165 5.71 -12.54 -18.40
CA ASP A 165 4.80 -12.89 -19.49
C ASP A 165 3.69 -13.87 -19.04
N LEU A 166 3.92 -14.65 -17.98
CA LEU A 166 2.88 -15.50 -17.37
C LEU A 166 1.84 -14.70 -16.59
N LEU A 167 2.16 -13.47 -16.17
CA LEU A 167 1.26 -12.59 -15.42
C LEU A 167 0.34 -11.79 -16.34
N ILE A 168 0.80 -11.39 -17.52
CA ILE A 168 0.05 -10.49 -18.42
C ILE A 168 -1.19 -11.20 -18.95
N GLY A 169 -2.38 -10.73 -18.54
CA GLY A 169 -3.67 -11.34 -18.89
C GLY A 169 -4.03 -12.56 -18.04
N ALA A 170 -3.29 -12.82 -16.95
CA ALA A 170 -3.62 -13.91 -16.04
C ALA A 170 -4.81 -13.58 -15.15
N VAL A 171 -5.69 -14.57 -14.95
CA VAL A 171 -6.70 -14.52 -13.88
C VAL A 171 -6.03 -14.89 -12.56
N ASN A 172 -6.19 -14.03 -11.55
CA ASN A 172 -5.69 -14.30 -10.19
C ASN A 172 -6.69 -15.18 -9.43
N VAL A 173 -6.28 -16.40 -9.10
CA VAL A 173 -7.12 -17.43 -8.50
C VAL A 173 -6.67 -17.72 -7.06
N TRP A 174 -7.55 -17.41 -6.11
CA TRP A 174 -7.47 -17.83 -4.72
C TRP A 174 -8.46 -18.97 -4.50
N CYS A 175 -7.95 -20.18 -4.24
CA CYS A 175 -8.79 -21.38 -4.09
C CYS A 175 -8.24 -22.30 -3.00
N TRP A 176 -9.13 -22.75 -2.11
CA TRP A 176 -8.83 -23.62 -0.97
C TRP A 176 -9.36 -25.05 -1.13
N GLU A 177 -9.90 -25.38 -2.31
CA GLU A 177 -10.37 -26.72 -2.63
C GLU A 177 -9.21 -27.73 -2.73
N ARG A 178 -9.53 -29.02 -2.53
CA ARG A 178 -8.52 -30.08 -2.45
C ARG A 178 -7.87 -30.39 -3.81
N ASP A 179 -8.64 -30.41 -4.90
CA ASP A 179 -8.14 -30.78 -6.24
C ASP A 179 -7.77 -29.55 -7.07
N ALA A 180 -6.65 -28.93 -6.71
CA ALA A 180 -6.16 -27.75 -7.40
C ALA A 180 -5.83 -28.00 -8.89
N LEU A 181 -5.33 -29.19 -9.25
CA LEU A 181 -5.03 -29.52 -10.65
C LEU A 181 -6.29 -29.75 -11.47
N GLY A 182 -7.31 -30.41 -10.91
CA GLY A 182 -8.63 -30.54 -11.53
C GLY A 182 -9.21 -29.17 -11.87
N ILE A 183 -9.20 -28.25 -10.90
CA ILE A 183 -9.70 -26.87 -11.10
C ILE A 183 -8.89 -26.14 -12.17
N VAL A 184 -7.56 -26.21 -12.14
CA VAL A 184 -6.74 -25.59 -13.19
C VAL A 184 -7.08 -26.14 -14.59
N ARG A 185 -7.32 -27.46 -14.71
CA ARG A 185 -7.74 -28.07 -15.99
C ARG A 185 -9.12 -27.59 -16.42
N GLU A 186 -10.07 -27.50 -15.50
CA GLU A 186 -11.42 -26.98 -15.77
C GLU A 186 -11.37 -25.53 -16.24
N LEU A 187 -10.63 -24.66 -15.55
CA LEU A 187 -10.43 -23.27 -15.96
C LEU A 187 -9.86 -23.18 -17.38
N ARG A 188 -8.86 -24.02 -17.72
CA ARG A 188 -8.31 -24.08 -19.08
C ARG A 188 -9.32 -24.58 -20.11
N GLN A 189 -10.12 -25.59 -19.78
CA GLN A 189 -11.19 -26.09 -20.65
C GLN A 189 -12.26 -25.01 -20.90
N ALA A 190 -12.49 -24.12 -19.92
CA ALA A 190 -13.36 -22.96 -20.04
C ALA A 190 -12.72 -21.77 -20.81
N GLY A 191 -11.49 -21.91 -21.31
CA GLY A 191 -10.79 -20.88 -22.09
C GLY A 191 -9.90 -19.93 -21.28
N ILE A 192 -9.71 -20.16 -19.97
CA ILE A 192 -8.78 -19.38 -19.15
C ILE A 192 -7.37 -19.94 -19.33
N GLU A 193 -6.62 -19.34 -20.25
CA GLU A 193 -5.28 -19.83 -20.63
C GLU A 193 -4.16 -19.39 -19.67
N ARG A 194 -4.28 -18.21 -19.08
CA ARG A 194 -3.28 -17.63 -18.17
C ARG A 194 -3.83 -17.54 -16.77
N ILE A 195 -3.13 -18.16 -15.82
CA ILE A 195 -3.58 -18.27 -14.43
C ILE A 195 -2.42 -17.92 -13.51
N LEU A 196 -2.68 -17.01 -12.59
CA LEU A 196 -1.89 -16.79 -11.38
C LEU A 196 -2.57 -17.59 -10.27
N TRP A 197 -1.95 -18.69 -9.85
CA TRP A 197 -2.47 -19.52 -8.76
C TRP A 197 -1.90 -19.03 -7.43
N SER A 198 -2.71 -18.39 -6.59
CA SER A 198 -2.25 -17.64 -5.41
C SER A 198 -2.28 -18.41 -4.08
N HIS A 199 -2.61 -19.69 -4.11
CA HIS A 199 -2.68 -20.54 -2.92
C HIS A 199 -1.55 -21.58 -2.85
N ARG A 200 -1.11 -21.90 -1.63
CA ARG A 200 -0.08 -22.90 -1.36
C ARG A 200 -0.46 -24.27 -1.91
N GLN A 201 0.52 -25.01 -2.43
CA GLN A 201 0.33 -26.38 -2.91
C GLN A 201 1.49 -27.31 -2.52
N PRO A 202 1.28 -28.65 -2.52
CA PRO A 202 2.36 -29.62 -2.43
C PRO A 202 3.39 -29.46 -3.57
N PRO A 203 4.68 -29.81 -3.34
CA PRO A 203 5.75 -29.68 -4.34
C PRO A 203 5.42 -30.23 -5.74
N GLU A 204 4.84 -31.42 -5.80
CA GLU A 204 4.46 -32.12 -7.04
C GLU A 204 3.36 -31.39 -7.80
N VAL A 205 2.40 -30.79 -7.09
CA VAL A 205 1.33 -29.98 -7.69
C VAL A 205 1.89 -28.67 -8.24
N ILE A 206 2.80 -28.02 -7.52
CA ILE A 206 3.47 -26.80 -8.00
C ILE A 206 4.25 -27.08 -9.30
N ARG A 207 5.01 -28.18 -9.34
CA ARG A 207 5.74 -28.59 -10.55
C ARG A 207 4.79 -28.83 -11.72
N ALA A 208 3.73 -29.62 -11.51
CA ALA A 208 2.74 -29.88 -12.55
C ALA A 208 2.09 -28.59 -13.07
N MET A 209 1.72 -27.65 -12.19
CA MET A 209 1.19 -26.34 -12.59
C MET A 209 2.22 -25.52 -13.38
N ASN A 210 3.48 -25.49 -12.94
CA ASN A 210 4.55 -24.79 -13.64
C ASN A 210 4.81 -25.36 -15.04
N ASP A 211 4.74 -26.68 -15.20
CA ASP A 211 4.88 -27.39 -16.48
C ASP A 211 3.70 -27.09 -17.42
N MET A 212 2.52 -26.84 -16.84
CA MET A 212 1.33 -26.38 -17.57
C MET A 212 1.39 -24.89 -17.96
N GLY A 213 2.44 -24.14 -17.58
CA GLY A 213 2.58 -22.71 -17.84
C GLY A 213 1.82 -21.80 -16.85
N ILE A 214 1.39 -22.34 -15.70
CA ILE A 214 0.69 -21.58 -14.68
C ILE A 214 1.71 -20.80 -13.83
N LEU A 215 1.38 -19.55 -13.50
CA LEU A 215 2.19 -18.75 -12.57
C LEU A 215 1.84 -19.14 -11.14
N THR A 216 2.65 -20.02 -10.53
CA THR A 216 2.41 -20.46 -9.15
C THR A 216 2.92 -19.45 -8.13
N SER A 217 2.05 -19.09 -7.19
CA SER A 217 2.30 -18.14 -6.11
C SER A 217 1.81 -18.70 -4.77
N ARG A 218 2.04 -17.93 -3.70
CA ARG A 218 1.38 -18.09 -2.41
C ARG A 218 1.37 -16.80 -1.60
N TYR A 219 0.35 -16.63 -0.77
CA TYR A 219 0.27 -15.63 0.31
C TYR A 219 1.46 -15.71 1.26
N ASP A 220 2.16 -14.62 1.59
CA ASP A 220 3.19 -14.47 2.65
C ASP A 220 3.03 -13.18 3.44
N ILE A 221 3.46 -13.17 4.69
CA ILE A 221 3.35 -11.99 5.56
C ILE A 221 4.54 -11.88 6.50
N TYR A 222 5.03 -10.65 6.64
CA TYR A 222 6.13 -10.26 7.53
C TYR A 222 5.74 -9.10 8.45
N GLN A 223 4.44 -8.87 8.64
CA GLN A 223 3.96 -7.88 9.60
C GLN A 223 3.40 -8.56 10.86
N ASP A 224 2.54 -9.56 10.71
CA ASP A 224 1.79 -10.08 11.85
C ASP A 224 2.58 -11.15 12.62
N VAL A 225 2.67 -10.92 13.93
CA VAL A 225 3.36 -11.79 14.89
C VAL A 225 2.41 -12.07 16.07
N MET A 226 1.80 -13.25 16.07
CA MET A 226 0.95 -13.67 17.20
C MET A 226 1.80 -14.17 18.37
N ASN A 227 1.48 -13.73 19.59
CA ASN A 227 2.08 -14.26 20.81
C ASN A 227 1.84 -15.79 20.90
N PRO A 228 2.89 -16.63 20.97
CA PRO A 228 2.76 -18.08 21.08
C PRO A 228 1.87 -18.54 22.24
N ALA A 229 1.86 -17.80 23.35
CA ALA A 229 1.02 -18.11 24.51
C ALA A 229 -0.49 -18.04 24.21
N ASN A 230 -0.89 -17.42 23.10
CA ASN A 230 -2.28 -17.39 22.66
C ASN A 230 -2.67 -18.59 21.78
N PHE A 231 -1.73 -19.37 21.23
CA PHE A 231 -2.03 -20.46 20.28
C PHE A 231 -3.09 -21.46 20.78
N PRO A 232 -3.07 -21.94 22.04
CA PRO A 232 -4.10 -22.86 22.53
C PRO A 232 -5.53 -22.27 22.45
N LYS A 233 -5.64 -20.94 22.54
CA LYS A 233 -6.91 -20.18 22.55
C LYS A 233 -7.46 -19.92 21.15
N LEU A 234 -6.63 -20.06 20.11
CA LEU A 234 -7.01 -19.77 18.72
C LEU A 234 -7.68 -20.96 18.05
N ARG A 235 -8.56 -20.68 17.07
CA ARG A 235 -9.21 -21.70 16.23
C ARG A 235 -8.25 -22.31 15.21
N GLY A 236 -7.25 -21.54 14.78
CA GLY A 236 -6.17 -21.97 13.91
C GLY A 236 -4.98 -21.02 14.07
N VAL A 237 -3.78 -21.56 13.83
CA VAL A 237 -2.54 -20.78 13.82
C VAL A 237 -2.16 -20.57 12.36
N HIS A 238 -2.00 -19.31 11.95
CA HIS A 238 -1.61 -19.02 10.59
C HIS A 238 -0.14 -19.44 10.37
N PRO A 239 0.17 -20.31 9.39
CA PRO A 239 1.51 -20.88 9.23
C PRO A 239 2.56 -19.84 8.80
N ASP A 240 2.13 -18.67 8.32
CA ASP A 240 3.01 -17.58 7.90
C ASP A 240 3.33 -16.52 8.94
N TRP A 241 2.72 -16.59 10.11
CA TRP A 241 3.11 -15.68 11.18
C TRP A 241 4.58 -15.86 11.50
N THR A 242 5.26 -14.73 11.69
CA THR A 242 6.70 -14.72 11.99
C THR A 242 6.89 -14.96 13.49
N THR A 243 6.42 -16.10 13.99
CA THR A 243 6.28 -16.40 15.43
C THR A 243 7.57 -16.22 16.22
N SER A 244 8.73 -16.55 15.63
CA SER A 244 10.04 -16.39 16.24
C SER A 244 10.45 -14.95 16.54
N ALA A 245 9.73 -13.96 15.98
CA ALA A 245 9.95 -12.55 16.29
C ALA A 245 9.35 -12.11 17.63
N TRP A 246 8.47 -12.94 18.23
CA TRP A 246 7.85 -12.59 19.51
C TRP A 246 8.82 -12.83 20.68
N PRO A 247 9.02 -11.85 21.60
CA PRO A 247 8.60 -10.45 21.53
C PRO A 247 9.68 -9.49 20.98
N ASP A 248 10.91 -9.96 20.79
CA ASP A 248 12.11 -9.12 20.69
C ASP A 248 12.18 -8.24 19.44
N ASP A 249 11.53 -8.65 18.35
CA ASP A 249 11.54 -7.93 17.07
C ASP A 249 10.24 -7.17 16.80
N LEU A 250 9.33 -7.10 17.78
CA LEU A 250 8.11 -6.32 17.67
C LEU A 250 8.38 -4.81 17.60
N MET A 251 7.59 -4.13 16.80
CA MET A 251 7.57 -2.67 16.76
C MET A 251 7.04 -2.10 18.07
N ILE A 252 7.77 -1.13 18.63
CA ILE A 252 7.40 -0.42 19.85
C ILE A 252 6.94 0.99 19.51
N GLY A 253 5.78 1.37 20.03
CA GLY A 253 5.18 2.70 19.88
C GLY A 253 5.81 3.75 20.80
N PRO A 254 5.41 5.03 20.64
CA PRO A 254 5.91 6.13 21.46
C PRO A 254 5.56 6.01 22.95
N ASP A 255 4.54 5.22 23.29
CA ASP A 255 4.12 4.89 24.67
C ASP A 255 5.00 3.81 25.33
N GLY A 256 5.97 3.27 24.60
CA GLY A 256 6.85 2.19 25.07
C GLY A 256 6.21 0.80 24.99
N ASP A 257 4.98 0.69 24.48
CA ASP A 257 4.27 -0.57 24.31
C ASP A 257 4.38 -1.07 22.86
N TRP A 258 4.14 -2.36 22.64
CA TRP A 258 4.21 -2.92 21.29
C TRP A 258 2.98 -2.52 20.45
N VAL A 259 3.19 -2.38 19.15
CA VAL A 259 2.15 -1.95 18.20
C VAL A 259 1.24 -3.13 17.83
N ARG A 260 -0.08 -2.91 17.94
CA ARG A 260 -1.12 -3.93 17.68
C ARG A 260 -1.49 -3.97 16.21
N GLY A 261 -1.44 -5.15 15.62
CA GLY A 261 -1.81 -5.43 14.22
C GLY A 261 -3.16 -6.13 14.10
N TRP A 262 -3.26 -7.06 13.15
CA TRP A 262 -4.47 -7.85 12.91
C TRP A 262 -4.96 -8.56 14.18
N ARG A 263 -6.29 -8.69 14.32
CA ARG A 263 -6.91 -9.34 15.49
C ARG A 263 -7.57 -10.65 15.06
N VAL A 264 -7.37 -11.69 15.86
CA VAL A 264 -7.92 -13.03 15.64
C VAL A 264 -8.91 -13.35 16.75
N ARG A 265 -10.09 -13.86 16.38
CA ARG A 265 -11.11 -14.27 17.36
C ARG A 265 -10.79 -15.66 17.90
N GLY A 266 -10.65 -15.77 19.22
CA GLY A 266 -10.40 -17.01 19.92
C GLY A 266 -11.63 -17.93 20.01
N LYS A 267 -11.40 -19.14 20.53
CA LYS A 267 -12.45 -20.11 20.88
C LYS A 267 -13.36 -19.58 21.99
N ASP A 268 -12.81 -18.75 22.87
CA ASP A 268 -13.48 -18.07 23.98
C ASP A 268 -14.27 -16.81 23.56
N GLY A 269 -14.34 -16.53 22.25
CA GLY A 269 -15.03 -15.36 21.70
C GLY A 269 -14.26 -14.05 21.85
N ARG A 270 -13.11 -14.03 22.55
CA ARG A 270 -12.26 -12.83 22.75
C ARG A 270 -11.40 -12.57 21.51
N TRP A 271 -10.98 -11.32 21.37
CA TRP A 271 -10.11 -10.90 20.26
C TRP A 271 -8.67 -10.76 20.72
N TYR A 272 -7.77 -11.48 20.06
CA TYR A 272 -6.35 -11.50 20.32
C TYR A 272 -5.61 -10.71 19.23
N PRO A 273 -4.97 -9.58 19.54
CA PRO A 273 -4.13 -8.86 18.59
C PRO A 273 -2.81 -9.59 18.32
N CYS A 274 -2.41 -9.66 17.06
CA CYS A 274 -1.02 -9.84 16.66
C CYS A 274 -0.21 -8.59 17.05
N GLY A 275 1.06 -8.78 17.37
CA GLY A 275 2.05 -7.71 17.32
C GLY A 275 2.47 -7.41 15.88
N VAL A 276 2.92 -6.19 15.64
CA VAL A 276 3.50 -5.76 14.36
C VAL A 276 5.01 -5.99 14.41
N LEU A 277 5.56 -6.75 13.48
CA LEU A 277 7.01 -6.90 13.27
C LEU A 277 7.62 -5.55 12.88
N CYS A 278 8.76 -5.20 13.47
CA CYS A 278 9.51 -4.03 13.03
C CYS A 278 10.01 -4.24 11.58
N ASP A 279 9.67 -3.33 10.66
CA ASP A 279 9.98 -3.50 9.22
C ASP A 279 11.49 -3.73 8.98
N ARG A 280 12.36 -3.13 9.80
CA ARG A 280 13.82 -3.33 9.78
C ARG A 280 14.26 -4.78 10.00
N ARG A 281 13.43 -5.59 10.63
CA ARG A 281 13.70 -7.01 10.93
C ARG A 281 13.06 -7.96 9.91
N ALA A 282 12.07 -7.50 9.15
CA ALA A 282 11.29 -8.34 8.24
C ALA A 282 12.14 -9.08 7.20
N VAL A 283 13.15 -8.40 6.64
CA VAL A 283 14.04 -8.98 5.61
C VAL A 283 14.85 -10.17 6.14
N ASP A 284 15.24 -10.16 7.42
CA ASP A 284 16.00 -11.25 8.04
C ASP A 284 15.17 -12.54 8.10
N TYR A 285 13.86 -12.42 8.35
CA TYR A 285 12.94 -13.55 8.36
C TYR A 285 12.65 -14.06 6.95
N ALA A 286 12.46 -13.14 5.99
CA ALA A 286 12.27 -13.51 4.59
C ALA A 286 13.49 -14.26 4.02
N ARG A 287 14.70 -13.81 4.37
CA ARG A 287 15.98 -14.44 3.99
C ARG A 287 16.15 -15.85 4.51
N LYS A 288 15.51 -16.21 5.62
CA LYS A 288 15.49 -17.58 6.12
C LYS A 288 14.40 -18.41 5.45
N ARG A 289 13.18 -17.86 5.36
CA ARG A 289 11.99 -18.60 4.92
C ARG A 289 11.97 -18.88 3.42
N ILE A 290 12.17 -17.84 2.59
CA ILE A 290 11.91 -17.93 1.15
C ILE A 290 12.91 -18.83 0.45
N PRO A 291 14.25 -18.67 0.59
CA PRO A 291 15.20 -19.57 -0.06
C PRO A 291 15.03 -21.03 0.35
N GLU A 292 14.77 -21.27 1.64
CA GLU A 292 14.58 -22.64 2.15
C GLU A 292 13.34 -23.30 1.54
N GLU A 293 12.22 -22.58 1.48
CA GLU A 293 11.00 -23.09 0.85
C GLU A 293 11.22 -23.38 -0.65
N LEU A 294 11.91 -22.49 -1.37
CA LEU A 294 12.15 -22.63 -2.81
C LEU A 294 13.01 -23.85 -3.18
N LYS A 295 13.78 -24.44 -2.24
CA LYS A 295 14.51 -25.69 -2.47
C LYS A 295 13.59 -26.86 -2.83
N THR A 296 12.36 -26.86 -2.30
CA THR A 296 11.41 -27.97 -2.49
C THR A 296 10.15 -27.54 -3.23
N ARG A 297 9.74 -26.28 -3.11
CA ARG A 297 8.52 -25.72 -3.72
C ARG A 297 8.91 -24.64 -4.73
N PRO A 298 9.00 -24.97 -6.03
CA PRO A 298 9.51 -24.06 -7.05
C PRO A 298 8.47 -23.02 -7.47
N TYR A 299 7.98 -22.21 -6.53
CA TYR A 299 7.10 -21.09 -6.84
C TYR A 299 7.80 -20.11 -7.79
N ARG A 300 7.07 -19.58 -8.76
CA ARG A 300 7.53 -18.51 -9.67
C ARG A 300 7.09 -17.12 -9.22
N CYS A 301 6.17 -17.07 -8.25
CA CYS A 301 5.58 -15.86 -7.73
C CYS A 301 5.46 -15.88 -6.18
N ARG A 302 5.33 -14.70 -5.58
CA ARG A 302 5.08 -14.51 -4.15
C ARG A 302 4.21 -13.28 -3.91
N PHE A 303 3.16 -13.44 -3.13
CA PHE A 303 2.34 -12.32 -2.66
C PHE A 303 2.80 -11.93 -1.24
N ILE A 304 3.23 -10.69 -1.04
CA ILE A 304 3.64 -10.16 0.27
C ILE A 304 2.52 -9.27 0.82
N ASP A 305 1.76 -9.82 1.75
CA ASP A 305 0.61 -9.16 2.34
C ASP A 305 1.00 -7.94 3.19
N THR A 306 0.06 -6.99 3.32
CA THR A 306 0.13 -5.76 4.13
C THR A 306 1.24 -4.76 3.81
N THR A 307 2.31 -5.16 3.12
CA THR A 307 3.53 -4.35 2.96
C THR A 307 3.29 -3.05 2.22
N THR A 308 2.35 -3.04 1.28
CA THR A 308 1.95 -1.83 0.54
C THR A 308 0.56 -1.31 0.90
N ALA A 309 -0.12 -1.95 1.86
CA ALA A 309 -1.45 -1.54 2.31
C ALA A 309 -1.38 -0.76 3.62
N THR A 310 -0.60 -1.25 4.58
CA THR A 310 -0.51 -0.63 5.91
C THR A 310 0.40 0.58 5.91
N SER A 311 0.22 1.42 6.93
CA SER A 311 1.03 2.62 7.07
C SER A 311 2.50 2.30 7.32
N TRP A 312 3.38 3.20 6.89
CA TRP A 312 4.74 3.30 7.43
C TRP A 312 4.64 3.78 8.87
N ARG A 313 5.49 3.22 9.73
CA ARG A 313 5.40 3.41 11.17
C ARG A 313 6.76 3.72 11.76
N GLU A 314 6.74 4.36 12.92
CA GLU A 314 7.95 4.54 13.72
C GLU A 314 8.13 3.35 14.66
N CYS A 315 9.37 3.05 14.99
CA CYS A 315 9.73 2.13 16.07
C CYS A 315 10.57 2.88 17.11
N TYR A 316 10.23 2.73 18.38
CA TYR A 316 10.92 3.31 19.53
C TYR A 316 11.73 2.26 20.31
N HIS A 317 11.79 1.02 19.82
CA HIS A 317 12.59 -0.01 20.45
C HIS A 317 14.08 0.37 20.41
N PRO A 318 14.84 0.29 21.51
CA PRO A 318 16.24 0.74 21.57
C PRO A 318 17.18 0.00 20.61
N LYS A 319 16.96 -1.29 20.38
CA LYS A 319 17.77 -2.13 19.47
C LYS A 319 17.46 -1.94 17.96
N HIS A 320 16.24 -1.55 17.61
CA HIS A 320 15.83 -1.39 16.20
C HIS A 320 14.92 -0.17 16.00
N PRO A 321 15.38 1.04 16.40
CA PRO A 321 14.61 2.26 16.23
C PRO A 321 14.46 2.59 14.74
N MET A 322 13.33 3.23 14.41
CA MET A 322 12.94 3.46 13.03
C MET A 322 12.04 4.70 12.92
N THR A 323 12.25 5.50 11.87
CA THR A 323 11.31 6.55 11.42
C THR A 323 10.34 6.01 10.36
N ARG A 324 9.34 6.79 9.93
CA ARG A 324 8.50 6.39 8.78
C ARG A 324 9.30 6.27 7.48
N SER A 325 10.32 7.12 7.29
CA SER A 325 11.24 7.03 6.15
C SER A 325 12.03 5.72 6.14
N ASP A 326 12.50 5.28 7.32
CA ASP A 326 13.16 3.98 7.46
C ASP A 326 12.17 2.82 7.24
N SER A 327 10.93 2.93 7.74
CA SER A 327 9.88 1.93 7.50
C SER A 327 9.59 1.77 6.00
N ARG A 328 9.44 2.88 5.27
CA ARG A 328 9.36 2.87 3.80
C ARG A 328 10.56 2.13 3.21
N HIS A 329 11.78 2.51 3.60
CA HIS A 329 13.01 1.87 3.10
C HIS A 329 13.00 0.35 3.31
N TRP A 330 12.69 -0.11 4.52
CA TRP A 330 12.74 -1.54 4.86
C TRP A 330 11.61 -2.36 4.23
N LYS A 331 10.40 -1.79 4.12
CA LYS A 331 9.31 -2.40 3.35
C LYS A 331 9.68 -2.55 1.88
N MET A 332 10.28 -1.53 1.28
CA MET A 332 10.77 -1.62 -0.11
C MET A 332 11.93 -2.59 -0.25
N ARG A 333 12.82 -2.66 0.75
CA ARG A 333 13.92 -3.63 0.80
C ARG A 333 13.42 -5.07 0.85
N LEU A 334 12.33 -5.33 1.57
CA LEU A 334 11.65 -6.63 1.59
C LEU A 334 11.12 -6.97 0.19
N LEU A 335 10.37 -6.07 -0.44
CA LEU A 335 9.84 -6.31 -1.79
C LEU A 335 10.98 -6.53 -2.81
N ARG A 336 12.05 -5.74 -2.72
CA ARG A 336 13.26 -5.90 -3.54
C ARG A 336 13.95 -7.24 -3.30
N PHE A 337 14.03 -7.72 -2.06
CA PHE A 337 14.59 -9.04 -1.78
C PHE A 337 13.81 -10.14 -2.50
N VAL A 338 12.47 -10.05 -2.49
CA VAL A 338 11.59 -11.03 -3.11
C VAL A 338 11.66 -10.96 -4.64
N SER A 339 11.61 -9.75 -5.22
CA SER A 339 11.62 -9.60 -6.68
C SER A 339 13.01 -9.73 -7.29
N ASP A 340 14.03 -9.12 -6.69
CA ASP A 340 15.37 -9.04 -7.28
C ASP A 340 16.27 -10.21 -6.87
N GLU A 341 16.37 -10.48 -5.57
CA GLU A 341 17.31 -11.48 -5.07
C GLU A 341 16.77 -12.90 -5.21
N MET A 342 15.46 -13.10 -5.00
CA MET A 342 14.81 -14.41 -5.19
C MET A 342 14.27 -14.62 -6.61
N ASN A 343 14.34 -13.60 -7.46
CA ASN A 343 13.86 -13.62 -8.84
C ASN A 343 12.41 -14.13 -8.98
N LEU A 344 11.52 -13.68 -8.10
CA LEU A 344 10.10 -14.04 -8.12
C LEU A 344 9.24 -12.91 -8.68
N ILE A 345 8.20 -13.27 -9.44
CA ILE A 345 7.09 -12.35 -9.65
C ILE A 345 6.51 -12.02 -8.28
N THR A 346 6.34 -10.73 -8.01
CA THR A 346 6.08 -10.24 -6.65
C THR A 346 4.83 -9.40 -6.67
N GLY A 347 3.82 -9.79 -5.90
CA GLY A 347 2.61 -9.02 -5.63
C GLY A 347 2.56 -8.52 -4.20
N SER A 348 1.71 -7.53 -3.94
CA SER A 348 1.47 -7.02 -2.59
C SER A 348 0.06 -6.43 -2.45
N GLU A 349 -0.43 -6.36 -1.21
CA GLU A 349 -1.79 -5.91 -0.90
C GLU A 349 -1.98 -4.40 -1.15
N THR A 350 -3.13 -4.03 -1.71
CA THR A 350 -3.47 -2.67 -2.12
C THR A 350 -2.38 -2.09 -3.01
N GLY A 351 -1.57 -1.13 -2.57
CA GLY A 351 -0.50 -0.57 -3.37
C GLY A 351 -0.21 0.88 -3.03
N HIS A 352 1.01 1.32 -3.34
CA HIS A 352 1.40 2.72 -3.40
C HIS A 352 2.62 2.86 -4.32
N ASP A 353 2.84 4.05 -4.86
CA ASP A 353 3.82 4.33 -5.89
C ASP A 353 5.28 3.98 -5.49
N ALA A 354 5.64 4.14 -4.22
CA ALA A 354 6.99 3.79 -3.75
C ALA A 354 7.35 2.31 -3.96
N ALA A 355 6.35 1.42 -4.07
CA ALA A 355 6.55 -0.01 -4.32
C ALA A 355 6.63 -0.38 -5.80
N VAL A 356 6.24 0.52 -6.71
CA VAL A 356 6.23 0.27 -8.16
C VAL A 356 7.56 -0.28 -8.67
N PRO A 357 8.75 0.15 -8.23
CA PRO A 357 10.00 -0.46 -8.67
C PRO A 357 10.14 -1.96 -8.36
N TYR A 358 9.49 -2.45 -7.31
CA TYR A 358 9.80 -3.74 -6.67
C TYR A 358 8.70 -4.79 -6.79
N VAL A 359 7.53 -4.42 -7.31
CA VAL A 359 6.37 -5.32 -7.47
C VAL A 359 5.91 -5.37 -8.92
N HIS A 360 5.22 -6.45 -9.27
CA HIS A 360 4.72 -6.72 -10.63
C HIS A 360 3.21 -6.52 -10.71
N TYR A 361 2.51 -6.68 -9.60
CA TYR A 361 1.08 -6.46 -9.50
C TYR A 361 0.69 -6.08 -8.07
N PHE A 362 -0.56 -5.62 -7.95
CA PHE A 362 -1.18 -5.18 -6.73
C PHE A 362 -2.55 -5.84 -6.61
N GLU A 363 -2.91 -6.32 -5.42
CA GLU A 363 -4.25 -6.86 -5.14
C GLU A 363 -5.05 -5.88 -4.29
N GLY A 364 -6.09 -5.25 -4.86
CA GLY A 364 -7.04 -4.43 -4.10
C GLY A 364 -7.00 -2.92 -4.35
N MET A 365 -6.25 -2.43 -5.35
CA MET A 365 -6.27 -0.99 -5.73
C MET A 365 -7.66 -0.47 -6.13
N LEU A 366 -8.54 -1.35 -6.62
CA LEU A 366 -9.94 -1.01 -6.92
C LEU A 366 -10.87 -1.13 -5.71
N SER A 367 -10.39 -1.66 -4.58
CA SER A 367 -11.17 -1.76 -3.35
C SER A 367 -11.12 -0.43 -2.60
N LEU A 368 -11.90 0.55 -3.02
CA LEU A 368 -11.89 1.92 -2.48
C LEU A 368 -12.32 1.91 -1.00
N GLY A 369 -11.38 2.15 -0.07
CA GLY A 369 -11.56 1.91 1.38
C GLY A 369 -12.89 2.39 2.00
N PRO A 370 -13.28 3.66 1.81
CA PRO A 370 -14.53 4.19 2.34
C PRO A 370 -15.79 3.56 1.72
N TYR A 371 -15.69 2.98 0.54
CA TYR A 371 -16.79 2.46 -0.30
C TYR A 371 -16.76 0.93 -0.42
N ARG A 372 -16.12 0.25 0.54
CA ARG A 372 -16.17 -1.21 0.66
C ARG A 372 -17.43 -1.63 1.41
N VAL A 373 -17.94 -2.82 1.08
CA VAL A 373 -18.98 -3.49 1.86
C VAL A 373 -18.52 -3.73 3.31
N PRO A 374 -19.44 -3.74 4.29
CA PRO A 374 -19.09 -3.95 5.70
C PRO A 374 -18.29 -5.23 5.97
N ASP A 375 -17.19 -5.11 6.72
CA ASP A 375 -16.30 -6.22 7.09
C ASP A 375 -15.79 -7.08 5.90
N ALA A 376 -15.58 -6.48 4.72
CA ALA A 376 -15.12 -7.16 3.51
C ALA A 376 -13.87 -8.05 3.70
N GLY A 377 -12.98 -7.70 4.63
CA GLY A 377 -11.79 -8.51 4.94
C GLY A 377 -12.04 -9.73 5.85
N ARG A 378 -13.25 -9.90 6.40
CA ARG A 378 -13.63 -11.02 7.29
C ARG A 378 -14.79 -11.83 6.74
N ARG A 379 -15.73 -11.18 6.06
CA ARG A 379 -16.92 -11.81 5.48
C ARG A 379 -16.75 -12.06 3.98
N ILE A 380 -15.63 -12.68 3.62
CA ILE A 380 -15.22 -12.91 2.22
C ILE A 380 -16.14 -13.86 1.44
N ALA A 381 -16.94 -14.68 2.15
CA ALA A 381 -17.90 -15.61 1.57
C ALA A 381 -19.34 -15.06 1.55
N GLU A 382 -19.57 -13.86 2.11
CA GLU A 382 -20.88 -13.24 2.09
C GLU A 382 -21.15 -12.64 0.71
N ILE A 383 -22.23 -13.10 0.08
CA ILE A 383 -22.73 -12.56 -1.18
C ILE A 383 -23.70 -11.43 -0.83
N TRP A 384 -23.50 -10.26 -1.43
CA TRP A 384 -24.34 -9.10 -1.24
C TRP A 384 -25.31 -8.96 -2.40
N ASP A 385 -26.56 -9.35 -2.21
CA ASP A 385 -27.63 -9.20 -3.22
C ASP A 385 -28.26 -7.80 -3.21
N THR A 386 -28.07 -7.05 -2.11
CA THR A 386 -28.51 -5.65 -1.96
C THR A 386 -27.30 -4.77 -1.67
N VAL A 387 -27.14 -3.67 -2.40
CA VAL A 387 -26.05 -2.70 -2.21
C VAL A 387 -26.21 -2.03 -0.84
N PRO A 388 -25.21 -2.10 0.07
CA PRO A 388 -25.29 -1.44 1.36
C PRO A 388 -25.37 0.08 1.21
N GLU A 389 -26.15 0.77 2.06
CA GLU A 389 -26.31 2.24 2.05
C GLU A 389 -24.98 3.00 2.02
N ARG A 390 -23.95 2.51 2.70
CA ARG A 390 -22.61 3.12 2.72
C ARG A 390 -21.92 3.14 1.34
N VAL A 391 -22.30 2.24 0.45
CA VAL A 391 -21.74 2.04 -0.88
C VAL A 391 -22.69 2.52 -1.98
N ALA A 392 -23.97 2.70 -1.64
CA ALA A 392 -25.06 3.06 -2.54
C ALA A 392 -25.00 4.53 -3.01
#